data_AF-A0A2U3RFR1-F1
#
_entry.id   AF-A0A2U3RFR1-F1
#
_cell.length_a   1.000
_cell.length_b   1.000
_cell.length_c   1.000
_cell.angle_alpha   90.00
_cell.angle_beta   90.00
_cell.angle_gamma   90.00
#
_symmetry.space_group_name_H-M   'P 1'
#
loop_
_entity.id
_entity.type
_entity.pdbx_description
1 polymer ?
#
loop_
_entity_poly.entity_id
_entity_poly.type
_entity_poly.pdbx_seq_one_letter_code
_entity_poly.pdbx_strand_id
1 'polypeptide(L)'
;MTIITLAPINPNKPYDMNELVERVADEGYFFELQPDFAKNIIIGFGYMDGNPVGIIANQPLYLAVCLDINASRKAARFIRFCDVFSILLVTLVDTPGFLLCQNQESNDIIKHGVKLLYVYAEATVPKITFITRKAYGGAYIVNYNEVCV
;
A
#
# COMPACT_ATOMS: atom_id res chain seq x y z
N MET A 1 -18.36 9.56 -9.77
CA MET A 1 -18.51 8.52 -8.72
C MET A 1 -18.14 9.14 -7.40
N THR A 2 -18.89 8.87 -6.33
CA THR A 2 -18.49 9.26 -4.96
C THR A 2 -17.54 8.21 -4.39
N ILE A 3 -16.66 8.57 -3.44
CA ILE A 3 -15.75 7.62 -2.74
C ILE A 3 -16.49 6.36 -2.25
N ILE A 4 -17.73 6.54 -1.78
CA ILE A 4 -18.60 5.48 -1.25
C ILE A 4 -18.94 4.41 -2.31
N THR A 5 -18.88 4.76 -3.60
CA THR A 5 -19.23 3.87 -4.72
C THR A 5 -18.03 3.28 -5.45
N LEU A 6 -16.81 3.63 -5.03
CA LEU A 6 -15.57 3.23 -5.70
C LEU A 6 -15.25 1.75 -5.48
N ALA A 7 -15.38 1.27 -4.24
CA ALA A 7 -15.28 -0.15 -3.93
C ALA A 7 -16.57 -0.87 -4.39
N PRO A 8 -16.51 -1.80 -5.36
CA PRO A 8 -17.70 -2.50 -5.83
C PRO A 8 -18.28 -3.39 -4.72
N ILE A 9 -19.62 -3.41 -4.62
CA ILE A 9 -20.33 -4.32 -3.71
C ILE A 9 -20.00 -5.79 -4.02
N ASN A 10 -19.75 -6.11 -5.30
CA ASN A 10 -19.31 -7.44 -5.70
C ASN A 10 -17.83 -7.66 -5.32
N PRO A 11 -17.51 -8.60 -4.40
CA PRO A 11 -16.15 -8.81 -3.91
C PRO A 11 -15.16 -9.35 -4.95
N ASN A 12 -15.67 -9.86 -6.08
CA ASN A 12 -14.87 -10.38 -7.18
C ASN A 12 -14.57 -9.35 -8.26
N LYS A 13 -15.25 -8.19 -8.25
CA LYS A 13 -14.97 -7.11 -9.18
C LYS A 13 -13.78 -6.30 -8.64
N PRO A 14 -12.66 -6.20 -9.37
CA PRO A 14 -11.58 -5.29 -9.00
C PRO A 14 -12.00 -3.84 -9.30
N TYR A 15 -11.29 -2.90 -8.70
CA TYR A 15 -11.40 -1.47 -8.97
C TYR A 15 -9.99 -0.88 -9.02
N ASP A 16 -9.87 0.32 -9.59
CA ASP A 16 -8.59 1.00 -9.69
C ASP A 16 -8.32 1.80 -8.40
N MET A 17 -7.27 1.41 -7.68
CA MET A 17 -6.86 2.12 -6.47
C MET A 17 -6.30 3.52 -6.77
N ASN A 18 -5.83 3.80 -7.99
CA ASN A 18 -5.37 5.13 -8.38
C ASN A 18 -6.49 6.18 -8.26
N GLU A 19 -7.72 5.81 -8.61
CA GLU A 19 -8.88 6.71 -8.48
C GLU A 19 -9.15 7.07 -7.01
N LEU A 20 -8.80 6.20 -6.05
CA LEU A 20 -8.85 6.54 -4.63
C LEU A 20 -7.67 7.42 -4.21
N VAL A 21 -6.46 7.09 -4.66
CA VAL A 21 -5.24 7.85 -4.37
C VAL A 21 -5.38 9.30 -4.83
N GLU A 22 -5.83 9.52 -6.06
CA GLU A 22 -6.09 10.86 -6.61
C GLU A 22 -7.14 11.63 -5.81
N ARG A 23 -8.14 10.95 -5.23
CA ARG A 23 -9.15 11.63 -4.40
C ARG A 23 -8.70 11.93 -2.99
N VAL A 24 -7.74 11.16 -2.47
CA VAL A 24 -7.13 11.39 -1.15
C VAL A 24 -6.09 12.49 -1.23
N ALA A 25 -5.36 12.59 -2.34
CA ALA A 25 -4.40 13.65 -2.58
C ALA A 25 -5.11 14.99 -2.87
N ASP A 26 -4.55 16.07 -2.32
CA ASP A 26 -5.01 17.44 -2.61
C ASP A 26 -4.98 17.70 -4.12
N GLU A 27 -6.07 18.27 -4.64
CA GLU A 27 -6.25 18.65 -6.05
C GLU A 27 -6.03 17.51 -7.07
N GLY A 28 -5.98 16.25 -6.65
CA GLY A 28 -5.70 15.12 -7.55
C GLY A 28 -4.23 14.92 -7.89
N TYR A 29 -3.31 15.69 -7.29
CA TYR A 29 -1.89 15.59 -7.63
C TYR A 29 -1.20 14.48 -6.87
N PHE A 30 -0.93 13.39 -7.59
CA PHE A 30 -0.14 12.27 -7.11
C PHE A 30 1.04 11.99 -8.03
N PHE A 31 2.25 12.02 -7.47
CA PHE A 31 3.47 11.66 -8.17
C PHE A 31 3.83 10.20 -7.89
N GLU A 32 3.36 9.31 -8.76
CA GLU A 32 3.64 7.87 -8.65
C GLU A 32 5.12 7.56 -8.91
N LEU A 33 5.71 6.74 -8.05
CA LEU A 33 7.06 6.22 -8.19
C LEU A 33 7.05 4.78 -8.69
N GLN A 34 7.90 4.52 -9.69
CA GLN A 34 8.07 3.19 -10.30
C GLN A 34 6.73 2.57 -10.77
N PRO A 35 5.95 3.27 -11.62
CA PRO A 35 4.65 2.79 -12.09
C PRO A 35 4.74 1.45 -12.85
N ASP A 36 5.89 1.17 -13.48
CA ASP A 36 6.10 -0.06 -14.24
C ASP A 36 6.68 -1.24 -13.46
N PHE A 37 7.01 -1.05 -12.17
CA PHE A 37 7.57 -2.11 -11.33
C PHE A 37 6.61 -2.49 -10.21
N ALA A 38 6.38 -3.80 -10.02
CA ALA A 38 5.48 -4.34 -8.99
C ALA A 38 4.13 -3.61 -8.93
N LYS A 39 3.37 -3.69 -10.03
CA LYS A 39 2.09 -2.95 -10.24
C LYS A 39 0.99 -3.29 -9.24
N ASN A 40 1.15 -4.35 -8.47
CA ASN A 40 0.28 -4.73 -7.35
C ASN A 40 0.42 -3.83 -6.12
N ILE A 41 1.45 -2.97 -6.05
CA ILE A 41 1.58 -1.93 -5.04
C ILE A 41 1.94 -0.59 -5.68
N ILE A 42 1.16 0.43 -5.33
CA ILE A 42 1.38 1.81 -5.72
C ILE A 42 2.16 2.48 -4.59
N ILE A 43 3.16 3.26 -4.95
CA ILE A 43 3.86 4.16 -4.02
C ILE A 43 4.03 5.51 -4.71
N GLY A 44 4.05 6.58 -3.94
CA GLY A 44 4.29 7.90 -4.50
C GLY A 44 4.05 9.01 -3.50
N PHE A 45 4.27 10.23 -3.95
CA PHE A 45 4.09 11.42 -3.12
C PHE A 45 2.86 12.19 -3.53
N GLY A 46 2.22 12.81 -2.55
CA GLY A 46 1.13 13.76 -2.74
C GLY A 46 1.13 14.78 -1.62
N TYR A 47 0.06 15.56 -1.56
CA TYR A 47 -0.21 16.48 -0.47
C TYR A 47 -1.56 16.15 0.18
N MET A 48 -1.67 16.38 1.49
CA MET A 48 -2.95 16.36 2.22
C MET A 48 -2.99 17.57 3.15
N ASP A 49 -4.00 18.42 2.98
CA ASP A 49 -4.13 19.70 3.69
C ASP A 49 -2.83 20.53 3.62
N GLY A 50 -2.20 20.55 2.43
CA GLY A 50 -0.94 21.26 2.18
C GLY A 50 0.32 20.60 2.78
N ASN A 51 0.20 19.48 3.47
CA ASN A 51 1.34 18.75 4.05
C ASN A 51 1.80 17.62 3.11
N PRO A 52 3.12 17.38 2.95
CA PRO A 52 3.62 16.30 2.11
C PRO A 52 3.29 14.94 2.71
N VAL A 53 2.76 14.04 1.88
CA VAL A 53 2.43 12.66 2.26
C VAL A 53 3.06 11.65 1.32
N GLY A 54 3.52 10.53 1.87
CA GLY A 54 3.88 9.34 1.15
C GLY A 54 2.71 8.37 1.15
N ILE A 55 2.15 8.07 -0.02
CA ILE A 55 1.01 7.18 -0.16
C ILE A 55 1.51 5.80 -0.60
N ILE A 56 0.99 4.76 0.05
CA ILE A 56 1.22 3.35 -0.27
C ILE A 56 -0.14 2.70 -0.45
N ALA A 57 -0.40 2.08 -1.59
CA ALA A 57 -1.73 1.55 -1.88
C ALA A 57 -1.66 0.19 -2.56
N ASN A 58 -2.47 -0.78 -2.11
CA ASN A 58 -2.59 -2.05 -2.82
C ASN A 58 -3.46 -1.86 -4.06
N GLN A 59 -3.04 -2.37 -5.22
CA GLN A 59 -3.77 -2.21 -6.48
C GLN A 59 -4.55 -3.48 -6.84
N PRO A 60 -5.90 -3.46 -6.75
CA PRO A 60 -6.70 -4.65 -6.98
C PRO A 60 -6.70 -5.18 -8.40
N LEU A 61 -6.31 -4.35 -9.39
CA LEU A 61 -6.23 -4.73 -10.79
C LEU A 61 -5.10 -5.72 -11.11
N TYR A 62 -4.11 -5.90 -10.21
CA TYR A 62 -2.96 -6.77 -10.46
C TYR A 62 -2.81 -7.87 -9.40
N LEU A 63 -2.35 -9.06 -9.84
CA LEU A 63 -1.97 -10.20 -8.99
C LEU A 63 -2.97 -10.57 -7.88
N ALA A 64 -4.27 -10.40 -8.13
CA ALA A 64 -5.32 -10.62 -7.14
C ALA A 64 -5.07 -9.86 -5.81
N VAL A 65 -4.39 -8.71 -5.89
CA VAL A 65 -4.03 -7.82 -4.77
C VAL A 65 -3.03 -8.44 -3.76
N CYS A 66 -2.42 -9.56 -4.11
CA CYS A 66 -1.46 -10.24 -3.26
C CYS A 66 -0.12 -9.50 -3.21
N LEU A 67 0.50 -9.49 -2.03
CA LEU A 67 1.87 -9.01 -1.85
C LEU A 67 2.88 -10.08 -2.30
N ASP A 68 3.83 -9.68 -3.15
CA ASP A 68 4.95 -10.50 -3.60
C ASP A 68 6.29 -9.88 -3.17
N ILE A 69 7.41 -10.59 -3.41
CA ILE A 69 8.75 -10.12 -3.07
C ILE A 69 9.03 -8.71 -3.64
N ASN A 70 8.61 -8.44 -4.89
CA ASN A 70 8.91 -7.17 -5.54
C ASN A 70 8.09 -6.03 -4.94
N ALA A 71 6.81 -6.23 -4.67
CA ALA A 71 5.99 -5.26 -3.97
C ALA A 71 6.53 -4.97 -2.56
N SER A 72 6.91 -6.01 -1.80
CA SER A 72 7.51 -5.83 -0.48
C SER A 72 8.81 -5.03 -0.52
N ARG A 73 9.68 -5.28 -1.50
CA ARG A 73 10.93 -4.51 -1.68
C ARG A 73 10.66 -3.06 -2.09
N LYS A 74 9.70 -2.84 -3.00
CA LYS A 74 9.28 -1.52 -3.48
C LYS A 74 8.78 -0.67 -2.32
N ALA A 75 7.80 -1.16 -1.57
CA ALA A 75 7.22 -0.45 -0.43
C ALA A 75 8.21 -0.28 0.72
N ALA A 76 8.97 -1.31 1.09
CA ALA A 76 9.91 -1.23 2.22
C ALA A 76 10.98 -0.14 1.99
N ARG A 77 11.47 0.04 0.76
CA ARG A 77 12.42 1.11 0.47
C ARG A 77 11.77 2.50 0.53
N PHE A 78 10.53 2.60 0.07
CA PHE A 78 9.78 3.85 0.08
C PHE A 78 9.40 4.30 1.50
N ILE A 79 8.97 3.39 2.36
CA ILE A 79 8.63 3.69 3.76
C ILE A 79 9.86 4.20 4.51
N ARG A 80 11.01 3.53 4.39
CA ARG A 80 12.27 4.01 5.00
C ARG A 80 12.68 5.38 4.48
N PHE A 81 12.43 5.67 3.21
CA PHE A 81 12.68 7.00 2.67
C PHE A 81 11.77 8.03 3.36
N CYS A 82 10.47 7.78 3.41
CA CYS A 82 9.52 8.69 4.06
C CYS A 82 9.87 8.92 5.52
N ASP A 83 10.25 7.87 6.24
CA ASP A 83 10.65 7.94 7.65
C ASP A 83 11.89 8.83 7.86
N VAL A 84 12.94 8.66 7.04
CA VAL A 84 14.16 9.47 7.12
C VAL A 84 13.90 10.96 6.83
N PHE A 85 12.91 11.28 6.01
CA PHE A 85 12.56 12.66 5.65
C PHE A 85 11.36 13.21 6.44
N SER A 86 10.91 12.51 7.49
CA SER A 86 9.78 12.91 8.31
C SER A 86 8.49 13.15 7.52
N ILE A 87 8.26 12.38 6.46
CA ILE A 87 7.07 12.46 5.60
C ILE A 87 5.97 11.56 6.17
N LEU A 88 4.76 12.11 6.32
CA LEU A 88 3.58 11.38 6.78
C LEU A 88 3.26 10.21 5.86
N LEU A 89 2.98 9.03 6.43
CA LEU A 89 2.63 7.84 5.65
C LEU A 89 1.13 7.62 5.64
N VAL A 90 0.58 7.43 4.44
CA VAL A 90 -0.82 7.08 4.23
C VAL A 90 -0.88 5.74 3.52
N THR A 91 -1.48 4.73 4.15
CA THR A 91 -1.57 3.38 3.60
C THR A 91 -3.02 3.03 3.26
N LEU A 92 -3.30 2.70 1.99
CA LEU A 92 -4.60 2.24 1.50
C LEU A 92 -4.57 0.72 1.30
N VAL A 93 -5.35 0.00 2.11
CA VAL A 93 -5.29 -1.45 2.21
C VAL A 93 -6.46 -2.12 1.49
N ASP A 94 -6.17 -3.04 0.56
CA ASP A 94 -7.12 -3.98 -0.06
C ASP A 94 -6.48 -5.35 -0.33
N THR A 95 -5.71 -5.89 0.61
CA THR A 95 -4.94 -7.12 0.37
C THR A 95 -5.57 -8.37 1.02
N PRO A 96 -5.66 -9.50 0.27
CA PRO A 96 -6.05 -10.78 0.83
C PRO A 96 -4.88 -11.54 1.49
N GLY A 97 -3.63 -11.12 1.30
CA GLY A 97 -2.47 -11.86 1.79
C GLY A 97 -1.22 -11.73 0.92
N PHE A 98 -0.21 -12.53 1.26
CA PHE A 98 0.96 -12.76 0.43
C PHE A 98 0.68 -13.80 -0.67
N LEU A 99 1.36 -13.66 -1.80
CA LEU A 99 1.25 -14.60 -2.91
C LEU A 99 1.96 -15.92 -2.57
N LEU A 100 1.18 -16.99 -2.37
CA LEU A 100 1.70 -18.34 -2.13
C LEU A 100 1.99 -19.02 -3.47
N CYS A 101 3.26 -19.03 -3.86
CA CYS A 101 3.74 -19.74 -5.05
C CYS A 101 5.11 -20.34 -4.76
N GLN A 102 5.42 -21.52 -5.32
CA GLN A 102 6.70 -22.19 -5.11
C GLN A 102 7.89 -21.29 -5.47
N ASN A 103 7.76 -20.48 -6.54
CA ASN A 103 8.78 -19.50 -6.91
C ASN A 103 8.99 -18.39 -5.87
N GLN A 104 7.96 -18.00 -5.11
CA GLN A 104 8.10 -16.99 -4.05
C GLN A 104 8.76 -17.59 -2.81
N GLU A 105 8.37 -18.82 -2.43
CA GLU A 105 8.98 -19.57 -1.33
C GLU A 105 10.46 -19.84 -1.57
N SER A 106 10.83 -20.31 -2.77
CA SER A 106 12.24 -20.57 -3.13
C SER A 106 13.09 -19.30 -3.20
N ASN A 107 12.47 -18.12 -3.32
CA ASN A 107 13.14 -16.81 -3.35
C ASN A 107 13.01 -16.06 -2.01
N ASP A 108 12.83 -16.78 -0.90
CA ASP A 108 12.81 -16.21 0.45
C ASP A 108 11.72 -15.14 0.68
N ILE A 109 10.49 -15.36 0.19
CA ILE A 109 9.34 -14.46 0.44
C ILE A 109 9.18 -14.12 1.92
N ILE A 110 9.45 -15.05 2.83
CA ILE A 110 9.39 -14.83 4.28
C ILE A 110 10.34 -13.70 4.69
N LYS A 111 11.61 -13.72 4.24
CA LYS A 111 12.58 -12.66 4.58
C LYS A 111 12.15 -11.31 4.02
N HIS A 112 11.62 -11.29 2.80
CA HIS A 112 11.16 -10.07 2.15
C HIS A 112 9.88 -9.50 2.77
N GLY A 113 8.94 -10.36 3.17
CA GLY A 113 7.72 -9.98 3.88
C GLY A 113 8.02 -9.44 5.28
N VAL A 114 8.91 -10.11 6.03
CA VAL A 114 9.37 -9.64 7.34
C VAL A 114 10.08 -8.29 7.23
N LYS A 115 10.82 -8.03 6.14
CA LYS A 115 11.44 -6.71 5.93
C LYS A 115 10.41 -5.59 5.80
N LEU A 116 9.29 -5.83 5.12
CA LEU A 116 8.22 -4.83 5.02
C LEU A 116 7.59 -4.57 6.40
N LEU A 117 7.32 -5.62 7.17
CA LEU A 117 6.82 -5.51 8.54
C LEU A 117 7.80 -4.75 9.45
N TYR A 118 9.08 -5.10 9.37
CA TYR A 118 10.13 -4.47 10.16
C TYR A 118 10.18 -2.97 9.91
N VAL A 119 10.11 -2.56 8.63
CA VAL A 119 10.16 -1.15 8.26
C VAL A 119 8.93 -0.37 8.73
N TYR A 120 7.73 -0.96 8.67
CA TYR A 120 6.54 -0.33 9.25
C TYR A 120 6.60 -0.21 10.78
N ALA A 121 7.24 -1.17 11.46
CA ALA A 121 7.46 -1.14 12.90
C ALA A 121 8.59 -0.19 13.32
N GLU A 122 9.62 -0.03 12.49
CA GLU A 122 10.74 0.89 12.70
C GLU A 122 10.32 2.34 12.46
N ALA A 123 9.43 2.59 11.49
CA ALA A 123 9.03 3.93 11.09
C ALA A 123 8.37 4.70 12.25
N THR A 124 8.93 5.87 12.57
CA THR A 124 8.50 6.75 13.66
C THR A 124 7.60 7.89 13.19
N VAL A 125 7.57 8.16 11.88
CA VAL A 125 6.64 9.12 11.29
C VAL A 125 5.18 8.77 11.59
N PRO A 126 4.26 9.76 11.57
CA PRO A 126 2.85 9.47 11.71
C PRO A 126 2.40 8.58 10.54
N LYS A 127 1.55 7.61 10.85
CA LYS A 127 1.03 6.61 9.92
C LYS A 127 -0.48 6.69 9.99
N ILE A 128 -1.15 6.73 8.84
CA ILE A 128 -2.60 6.69 8.73
C ILE A 128 -2.94 5.53 7.82
N THR A 129 -3.85 4.66 8.24
CA THR A 129 -4.23 3.48 7.46
C THR A 129 -5.72 3.50 7.18
N PHE A 130 -6.08 3.47 5.89
CA PHE A 130 -7.45 3.32 5.43
C PHE A 130 -7.65 1.93 4.85
N ILE A 131 -8.56 1.16 5.45
CA ILE A 131 -8.93 -0.16 4.96
C ILE A 131 -10.13 0.00 4.04
N THR A 132 -9.94 -0.30 2.77
CA THR A 132 -10.99 -0.08 1.75
C THR A 132 -11.94 -1.26 1.63
N ARG A 133 -11.42 -2.50 1.69
CA ARG A 133 -12.22 -3.72 1.53
C ARG A 133 -11.58 -4.94 2.18
N LYS A 134 -10.55 -5.55 1.57
CA LYS A 134 -9.93 -6.79 2.08
C LYS A 134 -8.75 -6.45 2.99
N ALA A 135 -8.76 -7.05 4.18
CA ALA A 135 -7.68 -6.95 5.15
C ALA A 135 -7.55 -8.30 5.87
N TYR A 136 -6.84 -9.23 5.24
CA TYR A 136 -6.72 -10.60 5.75
C TYR A 136 -5.28 -10.99 6.10
N GLY A 137 -5.15 -11.72 7.21
CA GLY A 137 -3.92 -12.45 7.58
C GLY A 137 -2.69 -11.58 7.83
N GLY A 138 -1.51 -12.13 7.54
CA GLY A 138 -0.24 -11.44 7.76
C GLY A 138 -0.07 -10.16 6.93
N ALA A 139 -0.75 -10.04 5.79
CA ALA A 139 -0.67 -8.85 4.96
C ALA A 139 -1.45 -7.66 5.58
N TYR A 140 -2.50 -7.92 6.35
CA TYR A 140 -3.09 -6.87 7.20
C TYR A 140 -2.09 -6.39 8.25
N ILE A 141 -1.46 -7.32 8.98
CA ILE A 141 -0.50 -7.02 10.06
C ILE A 141 0.70 -6.22 9.53
N VAL A 142 1.20 -6.55 8.34
CA VAL A 142 2.31 -5.82 7.72
C VAL A 142 1.94 -4.39 7.33
N ASN A 143 0.68 -4.13 6.99
CA ASN A 143 0.22 -2.79 6.63
C ASN A 143 -0.34 -1.99 7.83
N TYR A 144 -0.17 -2.47 9.06
CA TYR A 144 -0.83 -1.92 10.25
C TYR A 144 0.18 -1.25 11.20
N ASN A 145 -0.02 0.03 11.51
CA ASN A 145 0.29 0.57 12.84
C ASN A 145 -0.31 1.97 13.07
N GLU A 146 -1.06 2.07 14.18
CA GLU A 146 -1.59 3.25 14.87
C GLU A 146 -2.50 4.20 14.05
N VAL A 147 -3.79 4.23 14.42
CA VAL A 147 -4.89 5.05 13.87
C VAL A 147 -5.60 4.47 12.64
N CYS A 148 -6.70 3.74 12.92
CA CYS A 148 -7.78 3.49 11.97
C CYS A 148 -8.78 4.64 12.05
N VAL A 149 -9.06 5.31 10.93
CA VAL A 149 -10.21 6.21 10.76
C VAL A 149 -11.23 5.54 9.85
#